data_AF-A0A530QQN8-F1
#
_entry.id   AF-A0A530QQN8-F1
#
_cell.length_a   1.000
_cell.length_b   1.000
_cell.length_c   1.000
_cell.angle_alpha   90.00
_cell.angle_beta   90.00
_cell.angle_gamma   90.00
#
_symmetry.space_group_name_H-M   'P 1'
#
loop_
_entity.id
_entity.type
_entity.pdbx_description
1 polymer ?
#
loop_
_entity_poly.entity_id
_entity_poly.type
_entity_poly.pdbx_seq_one_letter_code
_entity_poly.pdbx_strand_id
1 'polypeptide(L)'
;MPSLKSKALTGVNLDQPDLFAAADDLPEGFRYQANLVTADEEADLLRHLQRLPFQPFDFHGHLANRQVIGFGLRYDYDRRQV
;
A
#
# COMPACT_ATOMS: atom_id res chain seq x y z
N MET A 1 -49.15 -9.06 7.88
CA MET A 1 -47.79 -8.81 7.36
C MET A 1 -47.27 -7.54 8.01
N PRO A 2 -46.54 -7.61 9.14
CA PRO A 2 -46.06 -6.39 9.78
C PRO A 2 -44.90 -5.80 8.97
N SER A 3 -45.08 -4.53 8.60
CA SER A 3 -44.13 -3.67 7.89
C SER A 3 -42.82 -3.53 8.67
N LEU A 4 -41.68 -3.76 8.01
CA LEU A 4 -40.37 -3.45 8.58
C LEU A 4 -40.23 -1.94 8.69
N LYS A 5 -40.23 -1.44 9.94
CA LYS A 5 -39.83 -0.06 10.23
C LYS A 5 -38.33 0.08 9.99
N SER A 6 -37.97 0.95 9.06
CA SER A 6 -36.58 1.39 8.85
C SER A 6 -36.09 2.04 10.15
N LYS A 7 -35.18 1.34 10.84
CA LYS A 7 -34.50 1.88 12.02
C LYS A 7 -33.49 2.91 11.51
N ALA A 8 -33.74 4.19 11.78
CA ALA A 8 -32.75 5.24 11.57
C ALA A 8 -31.46 4.85 12.30
N LEU A 9 -30.33 4.88 11.59
CA LEU A 9 -29.01 4.66 12.14
C LEU A 9 -28.62 5.87 12.99
N THR A 10 -29.14 5.91 14.22
CA THR A 10 -28.74 6.87 15.24
C THR A 10 -27.31 6.51 15.67
N GLY A 11 -26.32 7.11 15.02
CA GLY A 11 -24.89 6.84 15.28
C GLY A 11 -23.94 7.22 14.16
N VAL A 12 -24.42 7.71 13.01
CA VAL A 12 -23.54 8.26 11.98
C VAL A 12 -23.08 9.64 12.46
N ASN A 13 -21.82 9.75 12.86
CA ASN A 13 -21.18 11.04 13.06
C ASN A 13 -21.11 11.74 11.69
N LEU A 14 -21.91 12.79 11.50
CA LEU A 14 -21.99 13.54 10.24
C LEU A 14 -20.73 14.37 9.95
N ASP A 15 -19.79 14.44 10.91
CA ASP A 15 -18.51 15.15 10.77
C ASP A 15 -17.39 14.29 10.16
N GLN A 16 -17.61 13.00 9.91
CA GLN A 16 -16.60 12.16 9.27
C GLN A 16 -16.74 12.26 7.74
N PRO A 17 -15.74 12.81 7.03
CA PRO A 17 -15.76 12.80 5.57
C PRO A 17 -15.76 11.36 5.06
N ASP A 18 -16.29 11.15 3.86
CA ASP A 18 -16.26 9.83 3.23
C ASP A 18 -14.80 9.37 3.05
N LEU A 19 -14.41 8.37 3.84
CA LEU A 19 -13.05 7.82 3.87
C LEU A 19 -12.67 7.14 2.55
N PHE A 20 -13.65 6.82 1.70
CA PHE A 20 -13.47 6.15 0.43
C PHE A 20 -13.86 7.03 -0.76
N ALA A 21 -14.29 8.27 -0.51
CA ALA A 21 -14.41 9.24 -1.59
C ALA A 21 -13.03 9.39 -2.24
N ALA A 22 -13.01 9.48 -3.56
CA ALA A 22 -11.80 9.87 -4.26
C ALA A 22 -11.33 11.19 -3.65
N ALA A 23 -10.12 11.21 -3.09
CA ALA A 23 -9.54 12.44 -2.60
C ALA A 23 -9.42 13.39 -3.79
N ASP A 24 -10.26 14.42 -3.83
CA ASP A 24 -10.26 15.43 -4.90
C ASP A 24 -8.88 16.10 -5.01
N ASP A 25 -8.14 16.16 -3.90
CA ASP A 25 -6.79 16.70 -3.80
C ASP A 25 -5.82 15.66 -3.18
N LEU A 26 -4.95 15.11 -4.02
CA LEU A 26 -3.79 14.35 -3.56
C LEU A 26 -2.73 15.30 -2.96
N PRO A 27 -1.88 14.84 -2.02
CA PRO A 27 -0.80 15.67 -1.49
C PRO A 27 0.05 16.30 -2.60
N GLU A 28 0.55 17.51 -2.36
CA GLU A 28 1.40 18.20 -3.34
C GLU A 28 2.56 17.30 -3.78
N GLY A 29 2.73 17.14 -5.10
CA GLY A 29 3.74 16.27 -5.71
C GLY A 29 3.34 14.80 -5.85
N PHE A 30 2.26 14.34 -5.19
CA PHE A 30 1.75 12.99 -5.37
C PHE A 30 0.90 12.89 -6.64
N ARG A 31 1.31 12.03 -7.58
CA ARG A 31 0.62 11.79 -8.85
C ARG A 31 0.21 10.34 -8.96
N TYR A 32 -1.10 10.07 -8.86
CA TYR A 32 -1.65 8.76 -9.15
C TYR A 32 -1.93 8.64 -10.65
N GLN A 33 -1.52 7.51 -11.24
CA GLN A 33 -1.82 7.19 -12.64
C GLN A 33 -2.25 5.73 -12.73
N ALA A 34 -3.53 5.51 -13.05
CA ALA A 34 -4.04 4.18 -13.30
C ALA A 34 -3.39 3.59 -14.56
N ASN A 35 -3.11 2.29 -14.52
CA ASN A 35 -2.53 1.54 -15.65
C ASN A 35 -1.21 2.14 -16.17
N LEU A 36 -0.40 2.74 -15.30
CA LEU A 36 0.92 3.28 -15.66
C LEU A 36 1.83 2.18 -16.23
N VAL A 37 1.74 0.98 -15.67
CA VAL A 37 2.43 -0.23 -16.15
C VAL A 37 1.42 -1.03 -16.96
N THR A 38 1.76 -1.32 -18.21
CA THR A 38 0.95 -2.18 -19.09
C THR A 38 1.06 -3.64 -18.67
N ALA A 39 0.12 -4.49 -19.11
CA ALA A 39 0.14 -5.92 -18.79
C ALA A 39 1.42 -6.62 -19.29
N ASP A 40 1.94 -6.23 -20.45
CA ASP A 40 3.18 -6.79 -21.00
C ASP A 40 4.41 -6.34 -20.19
N GLU A 41 4.47 -5.06 -19.80
CA GLU A 41 5.53 -4.55 -18.92
C GLU A 41 5.50 -5.22 -17.54
N GLU A 42 4.31 -5.48 -16.99
CA GLU A 42 4.15 -6.21 -15.73
C GLU A 42 4.75 -7.63 -15.83
N ALA A 43 4.39 -8.37 -16.88
CA ALA A 43 4.93 -9.71 -17.12
C ALA A 43 6.46 -9.69 -17.27
N ASP A 44 7.00 -8.69 -17.96
CA ASP A 44 8.43 -8.51 -18.15
C ASP A 44 9.14 -8.19 -16.83
N LEU A 45 8.60 -7.28 -16.02
CA LEU A 45 9.14 -6.95 -14.70
C LEU A 45 9.13 -8.18 -13.79
N LEU A 46 8.04 -8.96 -13.76
CA LEU A 46 7.95 -10.19 -12.96
C LEU A 46 9.05 -11.19 -13.34
N ARG A 47 9.29 -11.40 -14.64
CA ARG A 47 10.38 -12.29 -15.11
C ARG A 47 11.75 -11.87 -14.60
N HIS A 48 12.00 -10.56 -14.44
CA HIS A 48 13.26 -10.05 -13.90
C HIS A 48 13.32 -10.16 -12.38
N LEU A 49 12.26 -9.72 -11.69
CA LEU A 49 12.18 -9.73 -10.23
C LEU A 49 12.33 -11.16 -9.67
N GLN A 50 11.72 -12.16 -10.28
CA GLN A 50 11.81 -13.56 -9.83
C GLN A 50 13.24 -14.12 -9.75
N ARG A 51 14.19 -13.53 -10.48
CA ARG A 51 15.60 -13.96 -10.48
C ARG A 51 16.43 -13.26 -9.41
N LEU A 52 15.88 -12.26 -8.74
CA LEU A 52 16.60 -11.49 -7.74
C LEU A 52 16.70 -12.27 -6.41
N PRO A 53 17.86 -12.21 -5.73
CA PRO A 53 18.09 -12.93 -4.48
C PRO A 53 17.45 -12.22 -3.27
N PHE A 54 16.13 -12.09 -3.28
CA PHE A 54 15.36 -11.51 -2.19
C PHE A 54 15.66 -12.17 -0.84
N GLN A 55 15.79 -11.36 0.21
CA GLN A 55 16.02 -11.84 1.58
C GLN A 55 14.85 -11.45 2.49
N PRO A 56 14.50 -12.25 3.50
CA PRO A 56 13.53 -11.84 4.51
C PRO A 56 13.92 -10.47 5.10
N PHE A 57 12.94 -9.58 5.26
CA PHE A 57 13.17 -8.34 5.97
C PHE A 57 13.28 -8.64 7.47
N ASP A 58 14.45 -8.38 8.03
CA ASP A 58 14.72 -8.44 9.46
C ASP A 58 14.61 -7.03 10.05
N PHE A 59 13.84 -6.90 11.13
CA PHE A 59 13.83 -5.72 11.97
C PHE A 59 14.14 -6.11 13.42
N HIS A 60 15.37 -5.84 13.87
CA HIS A 60 15.84 -6.14 15.22
C HIS A 60 15.62 -7.61 15.64
N GLY A 61 15.88 -8.56 14.75
CA GLY A 61 15.72 -10.00 14.97
C GLY A 61 14.30 -10.52 14.72
N HIS A 62 13.36 -9.67 14.30
CA HIS A 62 12.01 -10.06 13.92
C HIS A 62 11.88 -10.12 12.39
N LEU A 63 11.63 -11.31 11.85
CA LEU A 63 11.39 -11.49 10.44
C LEU A 63 9.94 -11.11 10.08
N ALA A 64 9.79 -10.14 9.18
CA ALA A 64 8.49 -9.76 8.65
C ALA A 64 8.05 -10.72 7.52
N ASN A 65 6.73 -10.78 7.26
CA ASN A 65 6.18 -11.49 6.11
C ASN A 65 6.36 -10.69 4.81
N ARG A 66 7.62 -10.31 4.50
CA ARG A 66 8.03 -9.66 3.26
C ARG A 66 9.49 -9.98 2.99
N GLN A 67 9.85 -10.06 1.71
CA GLN A 67 11.24 -10.16 1.28
C GLN A 67 11.67 -8.87 0.58
N VAL A 68 12.93 -8.50 0.73
CA VAL A 68 13.50 -7.26 0.22
C VAL A 68 14.82 -7.50 -0.51
N ILE A 69 15.14 -6.61 -1.43
CA ILE A 69 16.45 -6.46 -2.03
C ILE A 69 16.75 -4.96 -2.13
N GLY A 70 17.98 -4.57 -1.79
CA GLY A 70 18.43 -3.19 -1.86
C GLY A 70 19.30 -2.96 -3.09
N PHE A 71 19.16 -1.80 -3.73
CA PHE A 71 20.01 -1.35 -4.84
C PHE A 71 20.65 -0.02 -4.48
N GLY A 72 21.91 0.18 -4.87
CA GLY A 72 22.65 1.40 -4.54
C GLY A 72 23.09 1.44 -3.08
N LEU A 73 22.39 2.21 -2.25
CA LEU A 73 22.71 2.40 -0.84
C LEU A 73 21.78 1.54 0.03
N ARG A 74 22.33 0.96 1.11
CA ARG A 74 21.57 0.14 2.04
C ARG A 74 21.47 0.85 3.37
N TYR A 75 20.26 1.23 3.76
CA TYR A 75 20.01 1.73 5.09
C TYR A 75 20.26 0.63 6.13
N ASP A 76 21.22 0.87 7.02
CA ASP A 76 21.51 0.06 8.19
C ASP A 76 20.48 0.42 9.26
N TYR A 77 19.50 -0.46 9.47
CA TYR A 77 18.43 -0.25 10.45
C TYR A 77 18.92 -0.35 11.89
N ASP A 78 20.01 -1.09 12.15
CA ASP A 78 20.59 -1.23 13.49
C ASP A 78 21.33 0.06 13.89
N ARG A 79 21.96 0.72 12.91
CA ARG A 79 22.73 1.95 13.12
C ARG A 79 22.00 3.24 12.72
N ARG A 80 20.81 3.14 12.12
CA ARG A 80 20.00 4.25 11.58
C ARG A 80 20.77 5.17 10.64
N GLN A 81 21.51 4.60 9.70
CA GLN A 81 22.34 5.34 8.75
C GLN A 81 22.28 4.72 7.35
N VAL A 82 22.66 5.50 6.34
CA VAL A 82 22.80 5.04 4.94
C VAL A 82 24.21 4.55 4.68
#